data_AF-A0A3D2FCB5-F1
#
_entry.id   AF-A0A3D2FCB5-F1
#
_cell.length_a   1.000
_cell.length_b   1.000
_cell.length_c   1.000
_cell.angle_alpha   90.00
_cell.angle_beta   90.00
_cell.angle_gamma   90.00
#
_symmetry.space_group_name_H-M   'P 1'
#
loop_
_entity.id
_entity.type
_entity.pdbx_description
1 polymer ?
#
loop_
_entity_poly.entity_id
_entity_poly.type
_entity_poly.pdbx_seq_one_letter_code
_entity_poly.pdbx_strand_id
1 'polypeptide(L)' 'MTASGVIGKLRQRQTPNRQELAWFAQGLADHTVSDAQAGAFAMAVCLNGLGDVGRVALT' A
#
# COMPACT_ATOMS: atom_id res chain seq x y z
N MET A 1 2.26 -11.77 -3.75
CA MET A 1 2.84 -10.43 -3.46
C MET A 1 3.08 -10.32 -1.97
N THR A 2 3.91 -9.38 -1.50
CA THR A 2 4.19 -9.19 -0.06
C THR A 2 3.90 -7.75 0.37
N ALA A 3 3.41 -7.57 1.59
CA ALA A 3 3.13 -6.24 2.15
C ALA A 3 4.38 -5.37 2.16
N SER A 4 5.52 -5.95 2.57
CA SER A 4 6.83 -5.29 2.57
C SER A 4 7.28 -4.83 1.19
N GLY A 5 6.90 -5.53 0.12
CA GLY A 5 7.20 -5.12 -1.26
C GLY A 5 6.43 -3.85 -1.67
N VAL A 6 5.13 -3.80 -1.37
CA VAL A 6 4.27 -2.62 -1.65
C VAL A 6 4.73 -1.41 -0.85
N ILE A 7 5.01 -1.59 0.44
CA ILE A 7 5.55 -0.54 1.32
C ILE A 7 6.92 -0.07 0.82
N GLY A 8 7.77 -1.00 0.38
CA GLY A 8 9.08 -0.70 -0.20
C GLY A 8 8.98 0.23 -1.42
N LYS A 9 8.05 -0.02 -2.32
CA LYS A 9 7.78 0.86 -3.48
C LYS A 9 7.40 2.27 -3.05
N LEU A 10 6.46 2.39 -2.10
CA LEU A 10 6.04 3.69 -1.58
C LEU A 10 7.20 4.44 -0.91
N ARG A 11 8.03 3.75 -0.13
CA ARG A 11 9.24 4.34 0.49
C ARG A 11 10.25 4.83 -0.54
N GLN A 12 10.32 4.19 -1.70
CA GLN A 12 11.16 4.59 -2.83
C GLN A 12 10.49 5.61 -3.76
N ARG A 13 9.33 6.18 -3.36
CA ARG A 13 8.53 7.10 -4.18
C ARG A 13 8.07 6.50 -5.52
N GLN A 14 7.98 5.17 -5.59
CA GLN A 14 7.39 4.46 -6.71
C GLN A 14 5.91 4.24 -6.42
N THR A 15 5.06 4.48 -7.42
CA THR A 15 3.62 4.22 -7.31
C THR A 15 3.37 2.72 -7.49
N PRO A 16 2.84 2.00 -6.48
CA PRO A 16 2.38 0.63 -6.65
C PRO A 16 1.27 0.58 -7.70
N ASN A 17 1.24 -0.49 -8.49
CA ASN A 17 0.20 -0.62 -9.50
C ASN A 17 -1.16 -0.97 -8.86
N ARG A 18 -2.23 -0.92 -9.66
CA ARG A 18 -3.60 -1.20 -9.19
C ARG A 18 -3.76 -2.60 -8.58
N GLN A 19 -3.11 -3.63 -9.14
CA GLN A 19 -3.21 -4.99 -8.63
C GLN A 19 -2.52 -5.13 -7.26
N GLU A 20 -1.39 -4.44 -7.06
CA GLU A 20 -0.67 -4.38 -5.79
C GLU A 20 -1.51 -3.70 -4.70
N LEU A 21 -2.17 -2.59 -5.04
CA LEU A 21 -3.04 -1.88 -4.11
C LEU A 21 -4.31 -2.69 -3.78
N ALA A 22 -4.93 -3.32 -4.77
CA ALA A 22 -6.10 -4.18 -4.56
C ALA A 22 -5.77 -5.39 -3.69
N TRP A 23 -4.62 -6.02 -3.91
CA TRP A 23 -4.15 -7.11 -3.07
C TRP A 23 -3.83 -6.64 -1.64
N PHE A 24 -3.23 -5.45 -1.48
CA PHE A 24 -2.96 -4.91 -0.15
C PHE A 24 -4.27 -4.62 0.61
N ALA A 25 -5.28 -4.06 -0.07
CA ALA A 25 -6.60 -3.82 0.50
C ALA A 25 -7.30 -5.13 0.89
N GLN A 26 -7.25 -6.15 0.02
CA GLN A 26 -7.73 -7.49 0.35
C GLN A 26 -6.99 -8.05 1.57
N GLY A 27 -5.68 -7.83 1.64
CA GLY A 27 -4.84 -8.28 2.74
C GLY A 27 -5.16 -7.63 4.09
N LEU A 28 -5.65 -6.39 4.06
CA LEU A 28 -6.19 -5.73 5.26
C LEU A 28 -7.52 -6.35 5.68
N ALA A 29 -8.35 -6.78 4.73
CA ALA A 29 -9.67 -7.36 5.00
C ALA A 29 -9.60 -8.81 5.49
N ASP A 30 -8.62 -9.59 5.04
CA ASP A 30 -8.45 -11.01 5.39
C ASP A 30 -7.40 -11.26 6.48
N HIS A 31 -6.86 -10.19 7.09
CA HIS A 31 -5.81 -10.22 8.12
C HIS A 31 -4.47 -10.84 7.68
N THR A 32 -4.22 -11.01 6.37
CA THR A 32 -2.89 -11.42 5.88
C THR A 32 -1.86 -10.29 5.96
N VAL A 33 -2.32 -9.03 6.00
CA VAL A 33 -1.51 -7.85 6.31
C VAL A 33 -1.68 -7.52 7.78
N SER A 34 -0.57 -7.46 8.53
CA SER A 34 -0.63 -7.13 9.95
C SER A 34 -0.84 -5.65 10.22
N ASP A 35 -1.33 -5.29 11.40
CA ASP A 35 -1.50 -3.90 11.83
C ASP A 35 -0.19 -3.10 11.74
N ALA A 36 0.94 -3.74 12.04
CA ALA A 36 2.26 -3.12 11.90
C ALA A 36 2.59 -2.77 10.43
N GLN A 37 2.22 -3.64 9.50
CA GLN A 37 2.38 -3.40 8.06
C GLN A 37 1.39 -2.35 7.55
N ALA A 38 0.14 -2.37 8.04
CA ALA A 38 -0.86 -1.37 7.74
C ALA A 38 -0.40 0.04 8.19
N GLY A 39 0.16 0.14 9.40
CA GLY A 39 0.76 1.39 9.91
C GLY A 39 1.96 1.86 9.08
N ALA A 40 2.85 0.93 8.69
CA ALA A 40 3.98 1.26 7.83
C ALA A 40 3.55 1.72 6.43
N PHE A 41 2.49 1.13 5.87
CA PHE A 41 1.87 1.59 4.63
C PHE A 41 1.30 2.99 4.77
N ALA A 42 0.48 3.24 5.80
CA ALA A 42 -0.10 4.56 6.07
C ALA A 42 0.98 5.64 6.20
N MET A 43 2.06 5.37 6.94
CA MET A 43 3.20 6.29 7.05
C MET A 43 3.91 6.52 5.72
N ALA A 44 4.12 5.48 4.92
CA ALA A 44 4.75 5.62 3.61
C ALA A 44 3.88 6.48 2.65
N VAL A 45 2.56 6.35 2.71
CA VAL A 45 1.61 7.19 1.97
C VAL A 45 1.61 8.63 2.48
N CYS A 46 1.60 8.86 3.79
CA CYS A 46 1.67 10.21 4.37
C CYS A 46 2.95 10.95 3.96
N LEU A 47 4.08 10.24 3.87
CA LEU A 47 5.38 10.85 3.55
C LEU A 47 5.62 11.06 2.06
N ASN A 48 5.11 10.17 1.20
CA ASN A 48 5.45 10.16 -0.23
C ASN A 48 4.24 10.38 -1.16
N GLY A 49 3.02 10.37 -0.62
CA GLY A 49 1.80 10.37 -1.40
C GLY A 49 1.55 9.02 -2.11
N LEU A 50 0.37 8.89 -2.70
CA LEU A 50 -0.06 7.70 -3.44
C LEU A 50 -0.23 7.97 -4.95
N GLY A 51 -0.12 9.24 -5.37
CA GLY A 51 -0.50 9.71 -6.71
C GLY A 51 -2.01 9.61 -6.98
N ASP A 52 -2.48 10.20 -8.08
CA ASP A 52 -3.90 10.19 -8.43
C ASP A 52 -4.43 8.78 -8.70
N VAL A 53 -3.64 7.96 -9.38
CA VAL A 53 -3.99 6.56 -9.70
C VAL A 53 -4.13 5.73 -8.43
N GLY A 54 -3.26 5.94 -7.46
CA GLY A 54 -3.31 5.21 -6.21
C GLY A 54 -4.49 5.64 -5.33
N ARG A 55 -4.84 6.93 -5.32
CA ARG A 55 -6.00 7.44 -4.57
C ARG A 55 -7.32 6.84 -5.11
N VAL A 56 -7.46 6.72 -6.43
CA VAL A 56 -8.62 6.06 -7.06
C VAL A 56 -8.65 4.56 -6.81
N ALA A 57 -7.49 3.90 -6.71
CA ALA A 57 -7.45 2.46 -6.48
C ALA A 57 -7.83 2.04 -5.04
N LEU A 58 -7.88 2.99 -4.10
CA LEU A 58 -8.27 2.76 -2.71
C LEU A 58 -9.71 3.17 -2.38
N THR A 59 -10.47 3.69 -3.35
CA THR A 59 -11.90 4.05 -3.23
C THR A 59 -12.74 3.20 -4.16
#